data_AF-A0A8I6WPM7-F1
#
_entry.id   AF-A0A8I6WPM7-F1
#
_cell.length_a   1.000
_cell.length_b   1.000
_cell.length_c   1.000
_cell.angle_alpha   90.00
_cell.angle_beta   90.00
_cell.angle_gamma   90.00
#
_symmetry.space_group_name_H-M   'P 1'
#
loop_
_entity.id
_entity.type
_entity.pdbx_description
1 polymer ?
#
loop_
_entity_poly.entity_id
_entity_poly.type
_entity_poly.pdbx_seq_one_letter_code
_entity_poly.pdbx_strand_id
1 'polypeptide(L)'
;MKKRQWQGDIKCSFCSELELAQHLFFGCSVAKIVWRTLGAVIGTSYVPKTIWQVYSWLYAFLPGFYEIYIVGLAAVCWSIWLARNRATFEKFFINTPFEIAFTTSAFLDYWAGMQKPEMADNVKKGAQLLKRSAAQMLRLCEPSRAEATEREENEGIWDEW
;
A
#
# COMPACT_ATOMS: atom_id res chain seq x y z
N MET A 1 16.25 13.19 -0.66
CA MET A 1 15.85 14.58 -1.01
C MET A 1 16.83 15.64 -0.49
N LYS A 2 17.44 15.48 0.71
CA LYS A 2 18.51 16.39 1.21
C LYS A 2 19.69 16.65 0.27
N LYS A 3 20.21 15.63 -0.44
CA LYS A 3 21.30 15.80 -1.42
C LYS A 3 20.94 16.71 -2.61
N ARG A 4 19.66 17.04 -2.81
CA ARG A 4 19.16 17.94 -3.86
C ARG A 4 18.67 19.29 -3.31
N GLN A 5 19.17 19.74 -2.16
CA GLN A 5 18.83 21.05 -1.56
C GLN A 5 17.34 21.25 -1.24
N TRP A 6 16.58 20.17 -1.05
CA TRP A 6 15.17 20.29 -0.65
C TRP A 6 15.08 20.79 0.80
N GLN A 7 14.41 21.93 1.01
CA GLN A 7 14.23 22.57 2.31
C GLN A 7 13.04 22.02 3.12
N GLY A 8 12.30 21.04 2.60
CA GLY A 8 11.13 20.51 3.30
C GLY A 8 11.47 19.62 4.49
N ASP A 9 10.42 19.25 5.23
CA ASP A 9 10.53 18.47 6.45
C ASP A 9 11.22 17.12 6.19
N ILE A 10 12.19 16.79 7.04
CA ILE A 10 12.95 15.54 7.00
C ILE A 10 12.14 14.37 7.52
N LYS A 11 10.99 14.63 8.13
CA LYS A 11 10.06 13.65 8.67
C LYS A 11 9.12 13.11 7.59
N CYS A 12 8.71 11.86 7.76
CA CYS A 12 7.78 11.19 6.88
C CYS A 12 6.39 11.80 7.05
N SER A 13 5.75 12.15 5.94
CA SER A 13 4.41 12.75 5.97
C SER A 13 3.31 11.82 6.52
N PHE A 14 3.59 10.52 6.69
CA PHE A 14 2.62 9.54 7.18
C PHE A 14 2.75 9.18 8.65
N CYS A 15 3.97 9.18 9.21
CA CYS A 15 4.20 8.74 10.59
C CYS A 15 5.17 9.64 11.38
N SER A 16 5.58 10.76 10.81
CA SER A 16 6.43 11.78 11.45
C SER A 16 7.83 11.31 11.88
N GLU A 17 8.23 10.09 11.54
CA GLU A 17 9.58 9.54 11.72
C GLU A 17 10.58 10.05 10.68
N LEU A 18 11.89 9.88 10.90
CA LEU A 18 12.92 10.28 9.93
C LEU A 18 12.71 9.59 8.57
N GLU A 19 12.53 10.38 7.52
CA GLU A 19 12.27 9.86 6.19
C GLU A 19 13.56 9.53 5.42
N LEU A 20 13.85 8.24 5.35
CA LEU A 20 14.82 7.64 4.43
C LEU A 20 14.08 6.81 3.39
N ALA A 21 14.70 6.51 2.24
CA ALA A 21 14.07 5.65 1.22
C ALA A 21 13.65 4.29 1.80
N GLN A 22 14.51 3.70 2.65
CA GLN A 22 14.21 2.46 3.35
C GLN A 22 12.97 2.58 4.25
N HIS A 23 12.88 3.69 4.99
CA HIS A 23 11.73 3.95 5.85
C HIS A 23 10.47 4.17 5.01
N LEU A 24 10.52 5.06 4.01
CA LEU A 24 9.38 5.37 3.16
C LEU A 24 8.80 4.12 2.51
N PHE A 25 9.64 3.26 1.92
CA PHE A 25 9.17 2.10 1.18
C PHE A 25 8.90 0.86 2.04
N PHE A 26 9.57 0.68 3.18
CA PHE A 26 9.48 -0.58 3.95
C PHE A 26 9.27 -0.40 5.47
N GLY A 27 9.70 0.74 6.02
CA GLY A 27 9.68 0.98 7.48
C GLY A 27 8.43 1.69 7.99
N CYS A 28 7.82 2.54 7.16
CA CYS A 28 6.65 3.36 7.47
C CYS A 28 5.43 2.48 7.80
N SER A 29 4.62 2.89 8.77
CA SER A 29 3.39 2.17 9.16
C SER A 29 2.46 1.94 7.96
N VAL A 30 2.24 2.98 7.15
CA VAL A 30 1.45 2.91 5.92
C VAL A 30 2.05 1.91 4.94
N ALA A 31 3.36 1.98 4.68
CA ALA A 31 4.04 1.06 3.77
C ALA A 31 3.93 -0.40 4.24
N LYS A 32 4.08 -0.65 5.54
CA LYS A 32 3.92 -2.00 6.12
C LYS A 32 2.51 -2.55 5.90
N ILE A 33 1.47 -1.73 6.02
CA ILE A 33 0.08 -2.15 5.76
C ILE A 33 -0.08 -2.50 4.28
N VAL A 34 0.42 -1.66 3.38
CA VAL A 34 0.39 -1.94 1.92
C VAL A 34 1.09 -3.28 1.62
N TRP A 35 2.31 -3.48 2.10
CA TRP A 35 3.01 -4.74 1.91
C TRP A 35 2.27 -5.93 2.53
N ARG A 36 1.65 -5.76 3.71
CA ARG A 36 0.85 -6.82 4.35
C ARG A 36 -0.38 -7.19 3.51
N THR A 37 -1.03 -6.22 2.89
CA THR A 37 -2.15 -6.45 1.95
C THR A 37 -1.69 -7.26 0.73
N LEU A 38 -0.54 -6.91 0.13
CA LEU A 38 0.05 -7.72 -0.94
C LEU A 38 0.45 -9.12 -0.47
N GLY A 39 0.96 -9.23 0.76
CA GLY A 39 1.36 -10.52 1.34
C GLY A 39 0.20 -11.47 1.49
N ALA A 40 -0.91 -10.98 1.99
CA ALA A 40 -2.13 -11.76 2.10
C ALA A 40 -2.62 -12.26 0.73
N VAL A 41 -2.44 -11.48 -0.35
CA VAL A 41 -2.78 -11.88 -1.72
C VAL A 41 -1.92 -13.05 -2.21
N ILE A 42 -0.62 -13.03 -1.93
CA ILE A 42 0.33 -14.06 -2.37
C ILE A 42 0.51 -15.20 -1.35
N GLY A 43 -0.28 -15.20 -0.26
CA GLY A 43 -0.39 -16.32 0.69
C GLY A 43 0.60 -16.29 1.87
N THR A 44 0.91 -15.12 2.41
CA THR A 44 2.02 -14.97 3.36
C THR A 44 1.81 -13.79 4.30
N SER A 45 2.16 -14.01 5.57
CA SER A 45 1.96 -13.05 6.65
C SER A 45 3.20 -12.18 6.91
N TYR A 46 4.30 -12.43 6.20
CA TYR A 46 5.56 -11.72 6.36
C TYR A 46 5.49 -10.33 5.71
N VAL A 47 6.10 -9.34 6.36
CA VAL A 47 6.19 -7.98 5.82
C VAL A 47 7.65 -7.67 5.50
N PRO A 48 8.01 -7.48 4.21
CA PRO A 48 9.38 -7.18 3.82
C PRO A 48 9.84 -5.84 4.40
N LYS A 49 11.02 -5.87 5.00
CA LYS A 49 11.72 -4.70 5.55
C LYS A 49 12.78 -4.16 4.61
N THR A 50 13.13 -4.90 3.55
CA THR A 50 14.15 -4.55 2.57
C THR A 50 13.75 -5.02 1.18
N ILE A 51 14.37 -4.43 0.14
CA ILE A 51 14.19 -4.86 -1.24
C ILE A 51 14.57 -6.34 -1.44
N TRP A 52 15.64 -6.80 -0.79
CA TRP A 52 16.07 -8.19 -0.86
C TRP A 52 15.04 -9.15 -0.27
N GLN A 53 14.40 -8.76 0.84
CA GLN A 53 13.32 -9.56 1.41
C GLN A 53 12.11 -9.63 0.47
N VAL A 54 11.80 -8.57 -0.29
CA VAL A 54 10.76 -8.65 -1.34
C VAL A 54 11.12 -9.69 -2.39
N TYR A 55 12.36 -9.71 -2.89
CA TYR A 55 12.77 -10.73 -3.87
C TYR A 55 12.68 -12.14 -3.29
N SER A 56 13.24 -12.38 -2.10
CA SER A 56 13.15 -13.68 -1.44
C SER A 56 11.71 -14.15 -1.29
N TRP A 57 10.80 -13.23 -0.97
CA TRP A 57 9.38 -13.49 -0.85
C TRP A 57 8.73 -13.86 -2.18
N LEU A 58 8.98 -13.07 -3.23
CA LEU A 58 8.46 -13.35 -4.56
C LEU A 58 8.97 -14.69 -5.11
N TYR A 59 10.24 -15.01 -4.91
CA TYR A 59 10.79 -16.32 -5.29
C TYR A 59 10.16 -17.49 -4.54
N ALA A 60 9.82 -17.32 -3.27
CA ALA A 60 9.22 -18.39 -2.45
C ALA A 60 7.73 -18.59 -2.71
N PHE A 61 6.97 -17.51 -2.90
CA PHE A 61 5.50 -17.54 -2.94
C PHE A 61 4.91 -17.36 -4.36
N LEU A 62 5.73 -16.92 -5.32
CA LEU A 62 5.33 -16.67 -6.72
C LEU A 62 6.33 -17.30 -7.71
N PRO A 63 6.66 -18.61 -7.57
CA PRO A 63 7.67 -19.24 -8.40
C PRO A 63 7.28 -19.21 -9.88
N GLY A 64 8.26 -18.94 -10.76
CA GLY A 64 8.07 -18.89 -12.21
C GLY A 64 7.62 -17.53 -12.76
N PHE A 65 7.52 -16.50 -11.92
CA PHE A 65 7.08 -15.15 -12.32
C PHE A 65 8.20 -14.09 -12.25
N TYR A 66 9.46 -14.50 -12.40
CA TYR A 66 10.62 -13.63 -12.19
C TYR A 66 10.64 -12.42 -13.12
N GLU A 67 10.07 -12.53 -14.33
CA GLU A 67 9.96 -11.43 -15.29
C GLU A 67 9.09 -10.27 -14.77
N ILE A 68 8.12 -10.55 -13.90
CA ILE A 68 7.16 -9.55 -13.41
C ILE A 68 7.46 -9.05 -12.00
N TYR A 69 8.47 -9.60 -11.30
CA TYR A 69 8.84 -9.16 -9.95
C TYR A 69 9.19 -7.68 -9.88
N ILE A 70 9.94 -7.19 -10.86
CA ILE A 70 10.30 -5.78 -10.97
C ILE A 70 9.07 -4.91 -11.17
N VAL A 71 8.13 -5.37 -12.00
CA VAL A 71 6.88 -4.64 -12.28
C VAL A 71 6.06 -4.50 -11.01
N GLY A 72 5.91 -5.59 -10.25
CA GLY A 72 5.23 -5.60 -8.95
C GLY A 72 5.87 -4.66 -7.94
N LEU A 73 7.18 -4.79 -7.73
CA LEU A 73 7.93 -3.93 -6.83
C LEU A 73 7.85 -2.45 -7.23
N ALA A 74 8.01 -2.15 -8.53
CA ALA A 74 7.94 -0.80 -9.05
C ALA A 74 6.54 -0.20 -8.85
N ALA A 75 5.47 -0.97 -9.04
CA ALA A 75 4.10 -0.49 -8.90
C ALA A 75 3.80 -0.09 -7.44
N VAL A 76 4.24 -0.91 -6.48
CA VAL A 76 4.08 -0.62 -5.04
C VAL A 76 4.88 0.62 -4.65
N CYS A 77 6.18 0.64 -4.98
CA CYS A 77 7.05 1.77 -4.65
C CYS A 77 6.55 3.08 -5.28
N TRP A 78 6.11 3.02 -6.53
CA TRP A 78 5.56 4.18 -7.23
C TRP A 78 4.28 4.70 -6.57
N SER A 79 3.38 3.80 -6.17
CA SER A 79 2.13 4.16 -5.48
C SER A 79 2.38 4.80 -4.11
N ILE A 80 3.31 4.24 -3.33
CA ILE A 80 3.72 4.80 -2.02
C ILE A 80 4.34 6.19 -2.22
N TRP A 81 5.24 6.32 -3.19
CA TRP A 81 5.90 7.59 -3.48
C TRP A 81 4.92 8.67 -3.93
N LEU A 82 3.97 8.33 -4.81
CA LEU A 82 2.94 9.25 -5.28
C LEU A 82 2.05 9.74 -4.13
N ALA A 83 1.57 8.82 -3.29
CA ALA A 83 0.76 9.17 -2.13
C ALA A 83 1.54 10.07 -1.15
N ARG A 84 2.82 9.75 -0.88
CA ARG A 84 3.66 10.57 -0.01
C ARG A 84 3.85 11.96 -0.59
N ASN A 85 4.12 12.08 -1.89
CA ASN A 85 4.33 13.38 -2.51
C ASN A 85 3.09 14.26 -2.46
N ARG A 86 1.89 13.69 -2.72
CA ARG A 86 0.64 14.43 -2.56
C ARG A 86 0.47 14.93 -1.12
N ALA A 87 0.73 14.09 -0.13
CA ALA A 87 0.68 14.51 1.28
C ALA A 87 1.70 15.62 1.61
N THR A 88 2.92 15.53 1.08
CA THR A 88 3.97 16.52 1.34
C THR A 88 3.69 17.87 0.68
N PHE A 89 3.35 17.87 -0.62
CA PHE A 89 3.28 19.06 -1.46
C PHE A 89 1.87 19.65 -1.57
N GLU A 90 0.84 18.80 -1.68
CA GLU A 90 -0.56 19.22 -1.87
C GLU A 90 -1.36 19.21 -0.55
N LYS A 91 -0.75 18.71 0.55
CA LYS A 91 -1.42 18.51 1.86
C LYS A 91 -2.65 17.60 1.78
N PHE A 92 -2.71 16.78 0.74
CA PHE A 92 -3.74 15.77 0.57
C PHE A 92 -3.28 14.45 1.20
N PHE A 93 -3.81 14.14 2.38
CA PHE A 93 -3.49 12.91 3.09
C PHE A 93 -4.41 11.78 2.63
N ILE A 94 -3.86 10.56 2.58
CA ILE A 94 -4.67 9.36 2.36
C ILE A 94 -5.61 9.16 3.54
N ASN A 95 -6.85 8.78 3.29
CA ASN A 95 -7.79 8.44 4.36
C ASN A 95 -7.53 7.03 4.88
N THR A 96 -7.12 6.13 3.97
CA THR A 96 -6.79 4.75 4.32
C THR A 96 -5.58 4.23 3.53
N PRO A 97 -4.69 3.43 4.16
CA PRO A 97 -3.58 2.78 3.45
C PRO A 97 -4.01 1.91 2.26
N PHE A 98 -5.25 1.43 2.25
CA PHE A 98 -5.79 0.65 1.13
C PHE A 98 -5.93 1.47 -0.17
N GLU A 99 -5.99 2.80 -0.11
CA GLU A 99 -5.92 3.66 -1.31
C GLU A 99 -4.64 3.44 -2.12
N ILE A 100 -3.52 3.19 -1.43
CA ILE A 100 -2.25 2.89 -2.08
C ILE A 100 -2.30 1.50 -2.72
N ALA A 101 -2.97 0.52 -2.10
CA ALA A 101 -3.17 -0.81 -2.69
C ALA A 101 -4.06 -0.75 -3.94
N PHE A 102 -5.12 0.06 -3.95
CA PHE A 102 -5.92 0.31 -5.14
C PHE A 102 -5.11 0.99 -6.24
N THR A 103 -4.32 2.01 -5.88
CA THR A 103 -3.42 2.68 -6.83
C THR A 103 -2.40 1.70 -7.41
N THR A 104 -1.85 0.82 -6.58
CA THR A 104 -0.94 -0.26 -7.01
C THR A 104 -1.65 -1.19 -8.01
N SER A 105 -2.88 -1.60 -7.72
CA SER A 105 -3.66 -2.44 -8.63
C SER A 105 -3.89 -1.77 -10.00
N ALA A 106 -4.15 -0.45 -10.00
CA ALA A 106 -4.33 0.30 -11.24
C ALA A 106 -3.02 0.38 -12.05
N PHE A 107 -1.88 0.58 -11.40
CA PHE A 107 -0.57 0.55 -12.08
C PHE A 107 -0.25 -0.83 -12.63
N LEU A 108 -0.54 -1.91 -11.90
CA LEU A 108 -0.35 -3.26 -12.40
C LEU A 108 -1.20 -3.53 -13.64
N ASP A 109 -2.48 -3.17 -13.61
CA ASP A 109 -3.39 -3.35 -14.75
C ASP A 109 -2.93 -2.55 -15.98
N TYR A 110 -2.51 -1.30 -15.77
CA TYR A 110 -1.96 -0.45 -16.83
C TYR A 110 -0.64 -1.00 -17.38
N TRP A 111 0.28 -1.42 -16.51
CA TRP A 111 1.59 -1.92 -16.90
C TRP A 111 1.59 -3.35 -17.44
N ALA A 112 0.50 -4.09 -17.26
CA ALA A 112 0.29 -5.36 -17.93
C ALA A 112 0.36 -5.22 -19.46
N GLY A 113 -0.09 -4.08 -20.01
CA GLY A 113 0.02 -3.79 -21.44
C GLY A 113 1.47 -3.70 -21.96
N MET A 114 2.45 -3.53 -21.08
CA MET A 114 3.88 -3.50 -21.43
C MET A 114 4.55 -4.88 -21.32
N GLN A 115 3.83 -5.92 -20.88
CA GLN A 115 4.36 -7.27 -20.72
C GLN A 115 4.11 -8.12 -21.96
N LYS A 116 4.83 -9.25 -22.07
CA LYS A 116 4.50 -10.29 -23.04
C LYS A 116 3.06 -10.79 -22.82
N PRO A 117 2.31 -11.18 -23.86
CA PRO A 117 0.89 -11.53 -23.73
C PRO A 117 0.56 -12.53 -22.62
N GLU A 118 1.39 -13.57 -22.47
CA GLU A 118 1.24 -14.59 -21.42
C GLU A 118 1.41 -14.01 -20.01
N MET A 119 2.37 -13.11 -19.80
CA MET A 119 2.56 -12.44 -18.51
C MET A 119 1.58 -11.31 -18.27
N ALA A 120 1.11 -10.64 -19.32
CA ALA A 120 0.12 -9.57 -19.22
C ALA A 120 -1.17 -10.08 -18.54
N ASP A 121 -1.66 -11.26 -18.93
CA ASP A 121 -2.84 -11.85 -18.31
C ASP A 121 -2.62 -12.17 -16.82
N ASN A 122 -1.44 -12.70 -16.48
CA ASN A 122 -1.07 -12.98 -15.09
C ASN A 122 -0.96 -11.71 -14.24
N VAL A 123 -0.37 -10.63 -14.77
CA VAL A 123 -0.30 -9.34 -14.07
C VAL A 123 -1.69 -8.75 -13.87
N LYS A 124 -2.58 -8.83 -14.87
CA LYS A 124 -3.98 -8.39 -14.74
C LYS A 124 -4.73 -9.19 -13.68
N LYS A 125 -4.58 -10.51 -13.67
CA LYS A 125 -5.16 -11.37 -12.63
C LYS A 125 -4.66 -10.97 -11.24
N GLY A 126 -3.35 -10.74 -11.09
CA GLY A 126 -2.75 -10.24 -9.85
C GLY A 126 -3.31 -8.89 -9.41
N ALA A 127 -3.47 -7.94 -10.35
CA ALA A 127 -4.07 -6.64 -10.09
C ALA A 127 -5.52 -6.75 -9.57
N GLN A 128 -6.34 -7.58 -10.22
CA GLN A 128 -7.72 -7.81 -9.80
C GLN A 128 -7.82 -8.49 -8.45
N LEU A 129 -6.95 -9.47 -8.17
CA LEU A 129 -6.90 -10.14 -6.87
C LEU A 129 -6.51 -9.15 -5.77
N LEU A 130 -5.48 -8.33 -5.98
CA LEU A 130 -5.08 -7.27 -5.06
C LEU A 130 -6.22 -6.30 -4.77
N LYS A 131 -6.93 -5.84 -5.81
CA LYS A 131 -8.08 -4.94 -5.66
C LYS A 131 -9.18 -5.56 -4.81
N ARG A 132 -9.52 -6.83 -5.05
CA ARG A 132 -10.55 -7.55 -4.30
C ARG A 132 -10.15 -7.76 -2.84
N SER A 133 -8.92 -8.21 -2.59
CA SER A 133 -8.41 -8.42 -1.23
C SER A 133 -8.32 -7.12 -0.44
N ALA A 134 -7.86 -6.03 -1.06
CA ALA A 134 -7.83 -4.71 -0.42
C ALA A 134 -9.24 -4.21 -0.08
N ALA A 135 -10.21 -4.38 -0.98
CA ALA A 135 -11.61 -4.03 -0.71
C ALA A 135 -12.22 -4.87 0.42
N GLN A 136 -11.91 -6.17 0.48
CA GLN A 136 -12.36 -7.04 1.57
C GLN A 136 -11.75 -6.63 2.91
N MET A 137 -10.44 -6.38 2.96
CA MET A 137 -9.77 -5.95 4.19
C MET A 137 -10.28 -4.58 4.66
N LEU A 138 -10.53 -3.65 3.74
CA LEU A 138 -11.11 -2.36 4.08
C LEU A 138 -12.47 -2.51 4.78
N ARG A 139 -13.35 -3.38 4.25
CA ARG A 139 -14.66 -3.68 4.87
C ARG A 139 -14.55 -4.30 6.26
N LEU A 140 -13.50 -5.09 6.51
CA LEU A 140 -13.23 -5.66 7.84
C LEU A 140 -12.68 -4.63 8.83
N CYS A 141 -12.15 -3.52 8.34
CA CYS A 141 -11.67 -2.40 9.16
C CYS A 141 -12.72 -1.31 9.37
N GLU A 142 -13.84 -1.35 8.64
CA GLU A 142 -14.98 -0.49 8.93
C GLU A 142 -15.57 -0.91 10.28
N PRO A 143 -15.85 0.03 11.21
CA PRO A 143 -16.51 -0.31 12.46
C PRO A 143 -17.81 -1.04 12.14
N SER A 144 -18.08 -2.11 12.88
CA SER A 144 -19.33 -2.85 12.69
C SER A 144 -20.50 -1.89 12.87
N ARG A 145 -21.59 -2.11 12.12
CA ARG A 145 -22.78 -1.25 12.20
C ARG A 145 -23.31 -1.10 13.63
N ALA A 146 -23.04 -2.10 14.49
CA ALA A 146 -23.32 -2.09 15.92
C ALA A 146 -22.40 -1.13 16.71
N GLU A 147 -21.09 -1.14 16.47
CA GLU A 147 -20.14 -0.20 17.12
C GLU A 147 -20.36 1.25 16.67
N ALA A 148 -20.83 1.45 15.43
CA ALA A 148 -21.22 2.78 14.94
C ALA A 148 -22.49 3.30 15.65
N THR A 149 -23.47 2.44 15.94
CA THR A 149 -24.68 2.82 16.68
C THR A 149 -24.37 3.08 18.16
N GLU A 150 -23.53 2.26 18.79
CA GLU A 150 -23.08 2.48 20.18
C GLU A 150 -22.24 3.76 20.33
N ARG A 151 -21.49 4.15 19.30
CA ARG A 151 -20.73 5.41 19.30
C ARG A 151 -21.63 6.63 19.13
N GLU A 152 -22.62 6.56 18.25
CA GLU A 152 -23.65 7.60 18.07
C GLU A 152 -24.52 7.75 19.33
N GLU A 153 -24.91 6.64 19.97
CA GLU A 153 -25.64 6.64 21.25
C GLU A 153 -24.78 7.23 22.38
N ASN A 154 -23.50 6.86 22.48
CA ASN A 154 -22.61 7.41 23.50
C ASN A 154 -22.25 8.88 23.26
N GLU A 155 -22.17 9.35 22.01
CA GLU A 155 -21.98 10.78 21.70
C GLU A 155 -23.25 11.58 22.02
N GLY A 156 -24.45 11.05 21.73
CA GLY A 156 -25.72 11.68 22.09
C GLY A 156 -25.99 11.79 23.60
N ILE A 157 -25.42 10.89 24.42
CA ILE A 157 -25.53 10.93 25.89
C ILE A 157 -24.84 12.15 26.50
N TRP A 158 -23.79 12.69 25.87
CA TRP A 158 -23.11 13.90 26.34
C TRP A 158 -23.81 15.20 25.91
N ASP A 159 -24.73 15.14 24.95
CA ASP A 159 -25.52 16.28 24.47
C ASP A 159 -26.84 16.49 25.26
N GLU A 160 -27.16 15.60 26.20
CA GLU A 160 -28.37 15.66 27.05
C GLU A 160 -28.14 16.23 28.47
N TRP A 161 -26.96 16.81 28.77
CA TRP A 161 -26.64 17.51 30.03
C TRP A 161 -26.01 18.89 29.76
#